data_AF-A0A9E7FBK1-F1
#
_entry.id   AF-A0A9E7FBK1-F1
#
_cell.length_a   1.000
_cell.length_b   1.000
_cell.length_c   1.000
_cell.angle_alpha   90.00
_cell.angle_beta   90.00
_cell.angle_gamma   90.00
#
_symmetry.space_group_name_H-M   'P 1'
#
loop_
_entity.id
_entity.type
_entity.pdbx_description
1 polymer ?
#
loop_
_entity_poly.entity_id
_entity_poly.type
_entity_poly.pdbx_seq_one_letter_code
_entity_poly.pdbx_strand_id
1 'polypeptide(L)' 'MPGWELEEGLGRFLWLSKSMENGSSVAYFSEMKLPAHSGTHVDAPSHVFQRYFEAGFDVDTLDLDALNGTLHILNPP' A
#
# COMPACT_ATOMS: atom_id res chain seq x y z
N MET A 1 -1.37 -11.72 -0.30
CA MET A 1 -1.90 -11.78 -1.69
C MET A 1 -2.83 -10.59 -1.88
N PRO A 2 -3.07 -10.06 -3.08
CA PRO A 2 -3.25 -8.62 -3.27
C PRO A 2 -4.58 -8.14 -2.67
N GLY A 3 -4.58 -7.77 -1.39
CA GLY A 3 -5.76 -7.83 -0.52
C GLY A 3 -5.75 -9.09 0.34
N TRP A 4 -5.37 -8.93 1.61
CA TRP A 4 -5.51 -9.96 2.64
C TRP A 4 -6.95 -10.50 2.65
N GLU A 5 -7.13 -11.82 2.72
CA GLU A 5 -8.45 -12.52 2.65
C GLU A 5 -9.28 -12.36 1.37
N LEU A 6 -8.78 -11.71 0.31
CA LEU A 6 -9.49 -11.66 -0.97
C LEU A 6 -9.21 -12.91 -1.80
N GLU A 7 -10.13 -13.88 -1.76
CA GLU A 7 -10.05 -15.12 -2.56
C GLU A 7 -10.06 -14.85 -4.08
N GLU A 8 -10.81 -13.83 -4.52
CA GLU A 8 -10.99 -13.46 -5.94
C GLU A 8 -9.94 -12.44 -6.45
N GLY A 9 -9.02 -12.00 -5.58
CA GLY A 9 -8.05 -10.94 -5.87
C GLY A 9 -8.65 -9.53 -5.86
N LEU A 10 -7.94 -8.55 -6.42
CA LEU A 10 -8.30 -7.12 -6.31
C LEU A 10 -9.51 -6.67 -7.15
N GLY A 11 -9.87 -7.42 -8.19
CA GLY A 11 -10.78 -6.94 -9.23
C GLY A 11 -10.26 -5.63 -9.87
N ARG A 12 -11.18 -4.73 -10.23
CA ARG A 12 -10.83 -3.40 -10.76
C ARG A 12 -10.51 -2.44 -9.60
N PHE A 13 -9.29 -1.93 -9.58
CA PHE A 13 -8.81 -0.99 -8.55
C PHE A 13 -8.39 0.39 -9.11
N LEU A 14 -8.46 0.59 -10.43
CA LEU A 14 -8.02 1.80 -11.14
C LEU A 14 -9.10 2.29 -12.11
N TRP A 15 -9.33 3.60 -12.14
CA TRP A 15 -10.27 4.27 -13.02
C TRP A 15 -9.63 5.52 -13.61
N LEU A 16 -9.79 5.73 -14.91
CA LEU A 16 -9.44 7.00 -15.53
C LEU A 16 -10.55 8.00 -15.22
N SER A 17 -10.26 9.00 -14.39
CA SER A 17 -11.24 10.03 -14.00
C SER A 17 -11.29 11.18 -15.01
N LYS A 18 -10.15 11.54 -15.62
CA LYS A 18 -10.08 12.52 -16.73
C LYS A 18 -9.02 12.12 -17.74
N SER A 19 -9.30 12.37 -19.02
CA SER A 19 -8.36 12.15 -20.12
C SER A 19 -8.16 13.44 -20.92
N MET A 20 -7.02 13.56 -21.60
CA MET A 20 -6.80 14.69 -22.51
C MET A 20 -7.69 14.62 -23.75
N GLU A 21 -8.09 13.41 -24.15
CA GLU A 21 -9.04 13.19 -25.25
C GLU A 21 -10.44 13.72 -24.92
N ASN A 22 -10.88 13.63 -23.66
CA ASN A 22 -12.25 13.96 -23.23
C ASN A 22 -12.34 15.19 -22.30
N GLY A 23 -11.40 16.14 -22.41
CA GLY A 23 -11.57 17.49 -21.83
C GLY A 23 -10.62 17.90 -20.71
N SER A 24 -9.61 17.10 -20.37
CA SER A 24 -8.49 17.59 -19.55
C SER A 24 -7.49 18.38 -20.39
N SER A 25 -7.24 19.64 -20.03
CA SER A 25 -6.28 20.50 -20.75
C SER A 25 -4.81 20.28 -20.35
N VAL A 26 -4.54 19.46 -19.33
CA VAL A 26 -3.21 19.39 -18.70
C VAL A 26 -2.63 17.99 -18.58
N ALA A 27 -3.44 16.96 -18.28
CA ALA A 27 -2.93 15.60 -18.02
C ALA A 27 -4.04 14.54 -18.03
N TYR A 28 -3.64 13.27 -17.99
CA TYR A 28 -4.52 12.16 -17.63
C TYR A 28 -4.56 12.01 -16.12
N PHE A 29 -5.76 11.89 -15.56
CA PHE A 29 -5.97 11.69 -14.13
C PHE A 29 -6.63 10.35 -13.91
N SER A 30 -6.09 9.59 -12.95
CA SER A 30 -6.65 8.32 -12.53
C SER A 30 -6.94 8.35 -11.04
N GLU A 31 -8.01 7.69 -10.66
CA GLU A 31 -8.36 7.38 -9.28
C GLU A 31 -8.10 5.91 -9.04
N MET A 32 -7.62 5.60 -7.84
CA MET A 32 -7.38 4.22 -7.42
C MET A 32 -7.97 3.97 -6.03
N LYS A 33 -8.44 2.75 -5.82
CA LYS A 33 -8.89 2.25 -4.53
C LYS A 33 -8.27 0.88 -4.32
N LEU A 34 -7.33 0.80 -3.39
CA LEU A 34 -6.49 -0.37 -3.18
C LEU A 34 -6.41 -0.67 -1.68
N PRO A 35 -6.59 -1.93 -1.24
CA PRO A 35 -6.25 -2.34 0.12
C PRO A 35 -4.77 -2.11 0.41
N ALA A 36 -4.41 -1.69 1.63
CA ALA A 36 -3.02 -1.45 2.01
C ALA A 36 -2.12 -2.69 1.80
N HIS A 37 -2.67 -3.89 2.04
CA HIS A 37 -1.99 -5.18 1.85
C HIS A 37 -2.01 -5.68 0.40
N SER A 38 -1.67 -4.80 -0.55
CA SER A 38 -1.65 -5.13 -1.98
C SER A 38 -0.26 -4.97 -2.56
N GLY A 39 0.26 -6.02 -3.22
CA GLY A 39 1.61 -6.01 -3.80
C GLY A 39 2.71 -6.04 -2.74
N THR A 40 3.90 -5.54 -3.11
CA THR A 40 5.00 -5.32 -2.15
C THR A 40 4.64 -4.15 -1.24
N HIS A 41 4.54 -4.41 0.06
CA HIS A 41 4.12 -3.43 1.06
C HIS A 41 4.84 -3.70 2.39
N VAL A 42 4.61 -2.82 3.36
CA VAL A 42 5.04 -2.97 4.76
C VAL A 42 3.81 -2.86 5.66
N ASP A 43 3.84 -3.56 6.79
CA ASP A 43 2.79 -3.51 7.80
C ASP A 43 3.27 -2.72 9.01
N ALA A 44 2.40 -1.86 9.56
CA ALA A 44 2.65 -1.28 10.87
C ALA A 44 2.46 -2.33 11.98
N PRO A 45 3.12 -2.21 13.15
CA PRO A 45 2.89 -3.11 14.28
C PRO A 45 1.43 -3.15 14.74
N SER A 46 0.72 -2.04 14.61
CA SER A 46 -0.72 -1.93 14.87
C SER A 46 -1.58 -2.82 13.99
N HIS A 47 -1.09 -3.25 12.82
CA HIS A 47 -1.80 -4.18 11.92
C HIS A 47 -2.16 -5.49 12.63
N VAL A 48 -1.28 -5.97 13.52
CA VAL A 48 -1.44 -7.27 14.19
C VAL A 48 -1.58 -7.17 15.71
N PHE A 49 -1.12 -6.08 16.32
CA PHE A 49 -1.11 -5.92 17.79
C PHE A 49 -2.01 -4.77 18.26
N GLN A 50 -3.10 -5.12 18.95
CA GLN A 50 -4.07 -4.18 19.50
C GLN A 50 -3.46 -3.02 20.30
N ARG A 51 -2.49 -3.31 21.18
CA ARG A 51 -1.84 -2.28 22.00
C ARG A 51 -1.14 -1.18 21.19
N TYR A 52 -0.60 -1.53 20.01
CA TYR A 52 0.06 -0.56 19.14
C TYR A 52 -0.97 0.23 18.32
N PHE A 53 -2.09 -0.40 17.96
CA PHE A 53 -3.23 0.29 17.37
C PHE A 53 -3.83 1.34 18.31
N GLU A 54 -4.08 0.98 19.58
CA GLU A 54 -4.61 1.90 20.58
C GLU A 54 -3.65 3.06 20.91
N ALA A 55 -2.35 2.81 20.82
CA ALA A 55 -1.33 3.83 21.00
C ALA A 55 -1.09 4.70 19.75
N GLY A 56 -1.78 4.43 18.64
CA GLY A 56 -1.71 5.22 17.41
C GLY A 56 -0.45 4.99 16.55
N PHE A 57 0.25 3.86 16.73
CA PHE A 57 1.41 3.52 15.91
C PHE A 57 1.00 2.96 14.54
N ASP A 58 0.68 3.85 13.60
CA ASP A 58 0.34 3.50 12.21
C ASP A 58 1.56 3.64 11.27
N VAL A 59 1.40 3.33 9.98
CA VAL A 59 2.48 3.31 8.98
C VAL A 59 3.19 4.66 8.82
N ASP A 60 2.50 5.77 9.10
CA ASP A 60 3.05 7.13 9.08
C ASP A 60 3.91 7.46 10.31
N THR A 61 3.96 6.56 11.30
CA THR A 61 4.80 6.67 12.50
C THR A 61 6.10 5.85 12.42
N LEU A 62 6.30 5.10 11.33
CA LEU A 62 7.50 4.27 11.14
C LEU A 62 8.76 5.12 10.94
N ASP A 63 9.86 4.67 11.53
CA ASP A 63 11.17 5.27 11.32
C ASP A 63 11.67 5.00 9.88
N LEU A 64 11.91 6.07 9.12
CA LEU A 64 12.38 5.97 7.73
C LEU A 64 13.78 5.37 7.63
N ASP A 65 14.63 5.51 8.66
CA ASP A 65 15.95 4.89 8.66
C ASP A 65 15.85 3.36 8.77
N ALA A 66 14.83 2.84 9.43
CA ALA A 66 14.53 1.41 9.43
C ALA A 66 14.07 0.92 8.04
N LEU A 67 13.36 1.76 7.29
CA LEU A 67 12.87 1.43 5.93
C LEU A 67 13.94 1.60 4.84
N ASN A 68 14.99 2.37 5.09
CA ASN A 68 16.05 2.69 4.13
C ASN A 68 17.46 2.24 4.57
N GLY A 69 17.53 1.39 5.60
CA GLY A 69 18.77 0.93 6.21
C GLY A 69 19.50 -0.17 5.44
N THR A 70 20.69 -0.56 5.94
CA THR A 70 21.44 -1.70 5.39
C THR A 70 20.68 -3.00 5.64
N LEU A 71 20.38 -3.73 4.56
CA LEU A 71 19.75 -5.04 4.62
C LEU A 71 20.77 -6.14 4.28
N HIS A 72 20.72 -7.24 5.02
CA HIS A 72 21.42 -8.48 4.66
C HIS A 72 20.44 -9.43 3.98
N ILE A 73 20.75 -9.83 2.75
CA ILE A 73 19.97 -10.85 2.04
C ILE A 73 20.56 -12.21 2.39
N LEU A 74 19.75 -13.04 3.04
CA LEU A 74 20.07 -14.44 3.31
C LEU A 74 19.27 -15.30 2.34
N ASN A 75 19.91 -16.30 1.74
CA ASN A 75 19.25 -17.30 0.92
C ASN A 75 19.19 -18.63 1.68
N PRO A 76 18.14 -18.88 2.50
CA PRO A 76 17.97 -20.18 3.15
C PRO A 76 17.68 -21.29 2.12
N PRO A 77 18.04 -22.55 2.42
CA PRO A 77 17.85 -23.69 1.52
C PRO A 77 16.37 -24.06 1.30
#